data_AF-B9LWS5-F1
#
_entry.id   AF-B9LWS5-F1
#
_cell.length_a   1.000
_cell.length_b   1.000
_cell.length_c   1.000
_cell.angle_alpha   90.00
_cell.angle_beta   90.00
_cell.angle_gamma   90.00
#
_symmetry.space_group_name_H-M   'P 1'
#
loop_
_entity.id
_entity.type
_entity.pdbx_description
1 polymer ?
#
loop_
_entity_poly.entity_id
_entity_poly.type
_entity_poly.pdbx_seq_one_letter_code
_entity_poly.pdbx_strand_id
1 'polypeptide(L)'
;MNFCEECGVLVVPGADGEQCTDCNPTGGAPILSRQAETVGTELEKLSSTKSGAIRKKNAVKWLRNCERPSSSELKRSMLPKPARFEGSTFETDISNIRVTGDAQFIETIAGLLKPILDLENDETRVELNLQRTKIRDTKRYTGNYALYLSVTERGGQ
;
A
#
# COMPACT_ATOMS: atom_id res chain seq x y z
N MET A 1 -15.22 -31.15 9.86
CA MET A 1 -14.57 -29.91 9.38
C MET A 1 -15.63 -28.84 9.43
N ASN A 2 -15.52 -27.89 10.35
CA ASN A 2 -16.53 -26.85 10.53
C ASN A 2 -16.05 -25.61 9.75
N PHE A 3 -16.95 -25.00 8.98
CA PHE A 3 -16.69 -23.77 8.25
C PHE A 3 -17.48 -22.64 8.89
N CYS A 4 -16.91 -21.44 8.91
CA CYS A 4 -17.67 -20.29 9.39
C CYS A 4 -18.77 -19.93 8.38
N GLU A 5 -20.01 -19.83 8.85
CA GLU A 5 -21.16 -19.47 8.01
C GLU A 5 -21.08 -18.04 7.45
N GLU A 6 -20.31 -17.15 8.07
CA GLU A 6 -20.16 -15.76 7.61
C GLU A 6 -19.07 -15.58 6.54
N CYS A 7 -17.95 -16.31 6.62
CA CYS A 7 -16.78 -16.07 5.76
C CYS A 7 -16.28 -17.30 5.00
N GLY A 8 -16.84 -18.49 5.25
CA GLY A 8 -16.51 -19.74 4.56
C GLY A 8 -15.13 -20.32 4.89
N VAL A 9 -14.41 -19.74 5.85
CA VAL A 9 -13.08 -20.24 6.28
C VAL A 9 -13.24 -21.44 7.20
N LEU A 10 -12.32 -22.41 7.07
CA LEU A 10 -12.22 -23.58 7.93
C LEU A 10 -11.91 -23.15 9.37
N VAL A 11 -12.81 -23.49 10.30
CA VAL A 11 -12.63 -23.26 11.74
C VAL A 11 -11.85 -24.44 12.31
N VAL A 12 -10.65 -24.17 12.82
CA VAL A 12 -9.84 -25.17 13.53
C VAL A 12 -10.36 -25.28 14.97
N PRO A 13 -10.76 -26.47 15.45
CA PRO A 13 -11.26 -26.62 16.82
C PRO A 13 -10.15 -26.28 17.83
N GLY A 14 -10.37 -25.25 18.64
CA GLY A 14 -9.51 -24.86 19.76
C GLY A 14 -10.21 -25.03 21.11
N ALA A 15 -9.44 -24.98 22.19
CA ALA A 15 -9.89 -25.28 23.56
C ALA A 15 -10.99 -24.35 24.11
N ASP A 16 -11.25 -23.20 23.47
CA ASP A 16 -12.15 -22.14 23.97
C ASP A 16 -13.34 -21.84 23.03
N GLY A 17 -13.86 -22.86 22.34
CA GLY A 17 -15.11 -22.76 21.57
C GLY A 17 -14.94 -22.29 20.11
N GLU A 18 -15.99 -22.53 19.31
CA GLU A 18 -16.03 -22.42 17.85
C GLU A 18 -16.07 -20.96 17.32
N GLN A 19 -15.16 -20.09 17.77
CA GLN A 19 -15.12 -18.71 17.28
C GLN A 19 -14.32 -18.59 15.98
N CYS A 20 -14.97 -18.07 14.94
CA CYS A 20 -14.30 -17.68 13.70
C CYS A 20 -13.31 -16.54 13.96
N THR A 21 -12.02 -16.86 14.10
CA THR A 21 -10.96 -15.87 14.35
C THR A 21 -10.70 -14.92 13.16
N ASP A 22 -11.22 -15.22 11.96
CA ASP A 22 -11.21 -14.30 10.82
C ASP A 22 -12.37 -13.30 10.86
N CYS A 23 -13.49 -13.68 11.48
CA CYS A 23 -14.71 -12.89 11.64
C CYS A 23 -14.67 -12.01 12.90
N ASN A 24 -13.84 -12.36 13.87
CA ASN A 24 -13.53 -11.54 15.03
C ASN A 24 -12.08 -11.75 15.50
N PRO A 25 -11.07 -11.18 14.83
CA PRO A 25 -9.67 -11.36 15.21
C PRO A 25 -9.43 -10.69 16.57
N THR A 26 -8.99 -11.47 17.55
CA THR A 26 -8.60 -11.02 18.89
C THR A 26 -7.27 -10.24 18.90
N GLY A 27 -6.67 -10.03 17.73
CA GLY A 27 -5.43 -9.27 17.49
C GLY A 27 -5.06 -9.24 16.01
N GLY A 28 -4.42 -8.16 15.56
CA GLY A 28 -3.96 -7.97 14.16
C GLY A 28 -2.58 -8.57 13.89
N ALA A 29 -2.14 -8.54 12.63
CA ALA A 29 -0.77 -8.90 12.26
C ALA A 29 0.26 -7.95 12.91
N PRO A 30 1.44 -8.46 13.32
CA PRO A 30 2.49 -7.62 13.91
C PRO A 30 2.99 -6.57 12.92
N ILE A 31 3.31 -5.37 13.42
CA ILE A 31 3.80 -4.23 12.63
C ILE A 31 5.27 -3.98 12.97
N LEU A 32 6.14 -3.95 11.97
CA LEU A 32 7.51 -3.44 12.07
C LEU A 32 7.50 -2.03 11.47
N SER A 33 7.81 -1.00 12.27
CA SER A 33 7.85 0.39 11.80
C SER A 33 9.11 1.09 12.32
N ARG A 34 9.73 1.89 11.46
CA ARG A 34 10.86 2.75 11.80
C ARG A 34 10.26 4.09 12.21
N GLN A 35 9.85 4.20 13.48
CA GLN A 35 9.16 5.36 14.03
C GLN A 35 9.71 6.70 13.50
N ALA A 36 8.91 7.42 12.72
CA ALA A 36 8.93 8.87 12.72
C ALA A 36 7.91 9.30 13.78
N GLU A 37 8.38 9.91 14.86
CA GLU A 37 7.53 10.46 15.93
C GLU A 37 6.45 11.38 15.35
N THR A 38 5.25 10.85 15.08
CA THR A 38 4.09 11.66 14.69
C THR A 38 2.78 10.95 15.07
N VAL A 39 1.79 11.78 15.38
CA VAL A 39 0.40 11.46 15.76
C VAL A 39 -0.15 10.28 14.95
N GLY A 40 -0.51 9.19 15.64
CA GLY A 40 -0.97 7.96 15.00
C GLY A 40 -2.15 8.17 14.05
N THR A 41 -2.10 7.51 12.90
CA THR A 41 -3.11 7.66 11.84
C THR A 41 -4.40 6.89 12.16
N GLU A 42 -5.55 7.32 11.63
CA GLU A 42 -6.78 6.52 11.75
C GLU A 42 -6.67 5.15 11.05
N LEU A 43 -5.72 4.98 10.13
CA LEU A 43 -5.44 3.71 9.46
C LEU A 43 -4.82 2.70 10.43
N GLU A 44 -3.88 3.13 11.29
CA GLU A 44 -3.22 2.28 12.30
C GLU A 44 -4.20 1.72 13.35
N LYS A 45 -5.33 2.40 13.55
CA LYS A 45 -6.37 1.98 14.48
C LYS A 45 -7.28 0.88 13.91
N LEU A 46 -7.17 0.56 12.61
CA LEU A 46 -8.01 -0.46 11.99
C LEU A 46 -7.48 -1.86 12.32
N SER A 47 -8.38 -2.76 12.74
CA SER A 47 -8.02 -4.16 12.93
C SER A 47 -7.79 -4.87 11.59
N SER A 48 -6.68 -5.60 11.51
CA SER A 48 -6.37 -6.53 10.43
C SER A 48 -6.80 -7.95 10.77
N THR A 49 -6.98 -8.78 9.75
CA THR A 49 -7.03 -10.24 9.89
C THR A 49 -5.64 -10.78 10.27
N LYS A 50 -5.54 -12.06 10.62
CA LYS A 50 -4.24 -12.72 10.86
C LYS A 50 -3.28 -12.64 9.67
N SER A 51 -3.82 -12.58 8.45
CA SER A 51 -3.06 -12.39 7.21
C SER A 51 -2.65 -10.94 6.94
N GLY A 52 -2.99 -10.00 7.84
CA GLY A 52 -2.67 -8.57 7.70
C GLY A 52 -3.67 -7.77 6.86
N ALA A 53 -4.73 -8.39 6.34
CA ALA A 53 -5.71 -7.71 5.52
C ALA A 53 -6.68 -6.86 6.35
N ILE A 54 -6.94 -5.62 5.94
CA ILE A 54 -8.02 -4.80 6.48
C ILE A 54 -9.33 -5.19 5.80
N ARG A 55 -10.38 -5.47 6.59
CA ARG A 55 -11.68 -5.82 6.02
C ARG A 55 -12.24 -4.70 5.14
N LYS A 56 -12.82 -5.06 4.00
CA LYS A 56 -13.41 -4.13 3.03
C LYS A 56 -14.34 -3.09 3.67
N LYS A 57 -15.21 -3.49 4.60
CA LYS A 57 -16.13 -2.56 5.29
C LYS A 57 -15.40 -1.45 6.06
N ASN A 58 -14.29 -1.80 6.72
CA ASN A 58 -13.47 -0.87 7.49
C ASN A 58 -12.65 0.01 6.54
N ALA A 59 -12.05 -0.57 5.50
CA ALA A 59 -11.30 0.16 4.48
C ALA A 59 -12.17 1.20 3.73
N VAL A 60 -13.41 0.85 3.38
CA VAL A 60 -14.36 1.78 2.74
C VAL A 60 -14.74 2.92 3.69
N LYS A 61 -15.01 2.62 4.97
CA LYS A 61 -15.33 3.64 5.97
C LYS A 61 -14.15 4.60 6.16
N TRP A 62 -12.93 4.07 6.27
CA TRP A 62 -11.70 4.85 6.36
C TRP A 62 -11.53 5.77 5.14
N LEU A 63 -11.59 5.23 3.93
CA LEU A 63 -11.39 6.00 2.71
C LEU A 63 -12.41 7.14 2.53
N ARG A 64 -13.67 6.92 2.93
CA ARG A 64 -14.72 7.96 2.88
C ARG A 64 -14.45 9.14 3.80
N ASN A 65 -13.68 8.92 4.87
CA ASN A 65 -13.33 9.94 5.83
C ASN A 65 -11.98 10.61 5.52
N CYS A 66 -11.25 10.13 4.51
CA CYS A 66 -10.03 10.78 4.05
C CYS A 66 -10.38 12.03 3.24
N GLU A 67 -9.85 13.17 3.64
CA GLU A 67 -9.89 14.38 2.85
C GLU A 67 -8.93 14.28 1.66
N ARG A 68 -9.22 15.04 0.60
CA ARG A 68 -8.31 15.14 -0.54
C ARG A 68 -7.06 15.92 -0.10
N PRO A 69 -5.85 15.34 -0.18
CA PRO A 69 -4.64 16.04 0.25
C PRO A 69 -4.31 17.18 -0.70
N SER A 70 -3.78 18.26 -0.14
CA SER A 70 -3.06 19.30 -0.88
C SER A 70 -1.73 18.77 -1.44
N SER A 71 -1.14 19.51 -2.39
CA SER A 71 0.18 19.20 -2.93
C SER A 71 1.27 19.14 -1.84
N SER A 72 1.18 20.01 -0.83
CA SER A 72 2.14 20.04 0.28
C SER A 72 2.00 18.86 1.23
N GLU A 73 0.76 18.41 1.50
CA GLU A 73 0.51 17.21 2.30
C GLU A 73 0.95 15.95 1.58
N LEU A 74 0.66 15.84 0.28
CA LEU A 74 1.14 14.72 -0.53
C LEU A 74 2.66 14.62 -0.47
N LYS A 75 3.38 15.73 -0.69
CA LYS A 75 4.84 15.77 -0.61
C LYS A 75 5.39 15.38 0.76
N ARG A 76 4.82 15.93 1.85
CA ARG A 76 5.27 15.63 3.22
C ARG A 76 5.01 14.18 3.65
N SER A 77 4.02 13.52 3.06
CA SER A 77 3.71 12.11 3.34
C SER A 77 4.66 11.12 2.67
N MET A 78 5.46 11.56 1.69
CA MET A 78 6.39 10.68 0.97
C MET A 78 7.65 10.43 1.80
N LEU A 79 7.86 9.17 2.17
CA LEU A 79 9.09 8.67 2.75
C LEU A 79 10.00 8.13 1.65
N PRO A 80 11.16 8.77 1.40
CA PRO A 80 12.12 8.29 0.42
C PRO A 80 12.65 6.89 0.77
N LYS A 81 12.93 6.09 -0.26
CA LYS A 81 13.70 4.85 -0.12
C LYS A 81 15.14 5.20 0.30
N PRO A 82 15.71 4.52 1.30
CA PRO A 82 17.11 4.69 1.66
C PRO A 82 18.04 4.41 0.49
N ALA A 83 19.15 5.16 0.42
CA ALA A 83 20.16 4.95 -0.61
C ALA A 83 20.80 3.55 -0.49
N ARG A 84 21.16 2.95 -1.64
CA ARG A 84 21.91 1.67 -1.75
C ARG A 84 21.20 0.45 -1.13
N PHE A 85 19.87 0.48 -0.99
CA PHE A 85 19.10 -0.65 -0.46
C PHE A 85 18.72 -1.66 -1.58
N GLU A 86 18.87 -2.96 -1.32
CA GLU A 86 18.52 -4.05 -2.25
C GLU A 86 17.40 -4.92 -1.68
N GLY A 87 16.46 -5.35 -2.54
CA GLY A 87 15.35 -6.24 -2.17
C GLY A 87 13.95 -5.67 -2.42
N SER A 88 12.94 -6.54 -2.35
CA SER A 88 11.52 -6.19 -2.53
C SER A 88 10.74 -6.02 -1.23
N THR A 89 11.35 -6.45 -0.11
CA THR A 89 10.76 -6.42 1.23
C THR A 89 11.60 -5.48 2.07
N PHE A 90 10.93 -4.50 2.67
CA PHE A 90 11.58 -3.43 3.40
C PHE A 90 11.36 -3.68 4.89
N GLU A 91 12.45 -3.75 5.67
CA GLU A 91 12.37 -3.73 7.14
C GLU A 91 12.10 -2.31 7.68
N THR A 92 11.91 -1.35 6.77
CA THR A 92 11.72 0.07 7.06
C THR A 92 10.56 0.63 6.25
N ASP A 93 9.88 1.62 6.81
CA ASP A 93 8.78 2.30 6.15
C ASP A 93 9.29 3.11 4.94
N ILE A 94 8.67 2.89 3.78
CA ILE A 94 8.95 3.63 2.55
C ILE A 94 7.65 3.92 1.80
N SER A 95 7.64 4.97 0.99
CA SER A 95 6.47 5.31 0.15
C SER A 95 6.68 4.88 -1.31
N ASN A 96 5.76 4.04 -1.80
CA ASN A 96 5.66 3.67 -3.20
C ASN A 96 4.24 3.77 -3.70
N ILE A 97 4.08 4.20 -4.94
CA ILE A 97 2.80 4.24 -5.63
C ILE A 97 2.87 3.30 -6.82
N ARG A 98 1.89 2.39 -6.90
CA ARG A 98 1.67 1.52 -8.06
C ARG A 98 0.23 1.65 -8.52
N VAL A 99 0.05 2.12 -9.75
CA VAL A 99 -1.26 2.26 -10.39
C VAL A 99 -1.29 1.39 -11.64
N THR A 100 -2.40 0.69 -11.89
CA THR A 100 -2.57 -0.11 -13.10
C THR A 100 -3.98 0.08 -13.65
N GLY A 101 -4.10 0.30 -14.95
CA GLY A 101 -5.36 0.49 -15.65
C GLY A 101 -5.14 0.84 -17.11
N ASP A 102 -6.19 1.23 -17.82
CA ASP A 102 -6.07 1.72 -19.20
C ASP A 102 -5.36 3.08 -19.28
N ALA A 103 -5.11 3.55 -20.50
CA ALA A 103 -4.39 4.80 -20.75
C ALA A 103 -5.10 6.02 -20.11
N GLN A 104 -6.41 6.16 -20.30
CA GLN A 104 -7.18 7.30 -19.81
C GLN A 104 -7.15 7.38 -18.28
N PHE A 105 -7.30 6.23 -17.62
CA PHE A 105 -7.21 6.12 -16.18
C PHE A 105 -5.81 6.49 -15.66
N ILE A 106 -4.75 5.97 -16.29
CA ILE A 106 -3.37 6.28 -15.89
C ILE A 106 -3.05 7.76 -16.07
N GLU A 107 -3.43 8.38 -17.18
CA GLU A 107 -3.24 9.82 -17.39
C GLU A 107 -3.96 10.65 -16.32
N THR A 108 -5.21 10.28 -16.00
CA THR A 108 -6.01 10.97 -14.99
C THR A 108 -5.35 10.91 -13.61
N ILE A 109 -4.91 9.73 -13.18
CA ILE A 109 -4.27 9.55 -11.88
C ILE A 109 -2.87 10.18 -11.86
N ALA A 110 -2.10 10.08 -12.95
CA ALA A 110 -0.78 10.71 -13.05
C ALA A 110 -0.86 12.23 -12.85
N GLY A 111 -1.93 12.87 -13.33
CA GLY A 111 -2.19 14.30 -13.06
C GLY A 111 -2.30 14.65 -11.58
N LEU A 112 -2.86 13.75 -10.76
CA LEU A 112 -2.96 13.93 -9.30
C LEU A 112 -1.61 13.80 -8.59
N LEU A 113 -0.71 13.00 -9.17
CA LEU A 113 0.60 12.67 -8.60
C LEU A 113 1.71 13.64 -9.04
N LYS A 114 1.41 14.57 -9.96
CA LYS A 114 2.36 15.58 -10.46
C LYS A 114 3.16 16.32 -9.37
N PRO A 115 2.59 16.69 -8.20
CA PRO A 115 3.38 17.36 -7.16
C PRO A 115 4.60 16.58 -6.67
N ILE A 116 4.64 15.25 -6.84
CA ILE A 116 5.78 14.43 -6.42
C ILE A 116 7.03 14.75 -7.25
N LEU A 117 6.89 15.32 -8.46
CA LEU A 117 8.02 15.76 -9.27
C LEU A 117 8.85 16.86 -8.58
N ASP A 118 8.26 17.64 -7.67
CA ASP A 118 8.99 18.66 -6.89
C ASP A 118 9.96 18.05 -5.87
N LEU A 119 9.88 16.73 -5.64
CA LEU A 119 10.81 15.99 -4.77
C LEU A 119 12.05 15.50 -5.55
N GLU A 120 12.24 15.93 -6.80
CA GLU A 120 13.51 15.75 -7.51
C GLU A 120 14.44 16.93 -7.15
N ASN A 121 15.54 16.67 -6.46
CA ASN A 121 16.53 17.67 -6.08
C ASN A 121 17.90 17.01 -5.82
N ASP A 122 18.83 17.72 -5.18
CA ASP A 122 20.18 17.21 -4.91
C ASP A 122 20.21 16.11 -3.82
N GLU A 123 19.19 16.03 -2.97
CA GLU A 123 19.08 15.04 -1.88
C GLU A 123 18.25 13.83 -2.27
N THR A 124 17.32 13.98 -3.21
CA THR A 124 16.31 12.97 -3.55
C THR A 124 16.11 12.85 -5.05
N ARG A 125 15.77 11.65 -5.50
CA ARG A 125 15.48 11.30 -6.88
C ARG A 125 14.08 10.72 -6.98
N VAL A 126 13.30 11.22 -7.92
CA VAL A 126 12.00 10.66 -8.30
C VAL A 126 12.25 9.53 -9.30
N GLU A 127 11.87 8.32 -8.90
CA GLU A 127 11.86 7.14 -9.76
C GLU A 127 10.48 6.99 -10.39
N LEU A 128 10.45 6.97 -11.73
CA LEU A 128 9.24 6.76 -12.52
C LEU A 128 9.47 5.63 -13.51
N ASN A 129 8.59 4.63 -13.49
CA ASN A 129 8.55 3.56 -14.48
C ASN A 129 7.12 3.39 -15.00
N LEU A 130 6.90 3.72 -16.27
CA LEU A 130 5.64 3.57 -16.98
C LEU A 130 5.78 2.47 -18.04
N GLN A 131 4.98 1.41 -17.92
CA GLN A 131 5.12 0.25 -18.79
C GLN A 131 3.76 -0.31 -19.24
N ARG A 132 3.70 -0.79 -20.49
CA ARG A 132 2.56 -1.60 -20.96
C ARG A 132 2.59 -2.96 -20.27
N THR A 133 1.43 -3.40 -19.82
CA THR A 133 1.30 -4.72 -19.19
C THR A 133 1.15 -5.81 -20.25
N LYS A 134 1.68 -7.00 -19.95
CA LYS A 134 1.57 -8.18 -20.81
C LYS A 134 0.76 -9.26 -20.11
N ILE A 135 -0.01 -10.02 -20.88
CA ILE A 135 -0.56 -11.29 -20.42
C ILE A 135 0.61 -12.25 -20.17
N ARG A 136 0.69 -12.83 -18.98
CA ARG A 136 1.84 -13.67 -18.56
C ARG A 136 2.09 -14.82 -19.52
N ASP A 137 1.02 -15.48 -19.93
CA ASP A 137 1.07 -16.74 -20.67
C ASP A 137 1.25 -16.52 -22.17
N THR A 138 0.61 -15.50 -22.76
CA THR A 138 0.69 -15.22 -24.21
C THR A 138 1.75 -14.20 -24.61
N LYS A 139 2.34 -13.50 -23.63
CA LYS A 139 3.27 -12.38 -23.81
C LYS A 139 2.73 -11.21 -24.63
N ARG A 140 1.44 -11.21 -24.98
CA ARG A 140 0.79 -10.12 -25.71
C ARG A 140 0.56 -8.93 -24.79
N TYR A 141 0.80 -7.73 -25.30
CA TYR A 141 0.43 -6.51 -24.59
C TYR A 141 -1.08 -6.40 -24.46
N THR A 142 -1.53 -5.91 -23.31
CA THR A 142 -2.92 -5.51 -23.10
C THR A 142 -3.09 -4.03 -23.45
N GLY A 143 -4.31 -3.51 -23.33
CA GLY A 143 -4.59 -2.07 -23.35
C GLY A 143 -4.19 -1.33 -22.06
N ASN A 144 -3.67 -2.06 -21.06
CA ASN A 144 -3.37 -1.51 -19.74
C ASN A 144 -1.89 -1.13 -19.58
N TYR A 145 -1.67 -0.09 -18.80
CA TYR A 145 -0.38 0.42 -18.37
C TYR A 145 -0.25 0.24 -16.85
N ALA A 146 0.98 0.09 -16.39
CA ALA A 146 1.34 0.17 -14.99
C ALA A 146 2.31 1.34 -14.78
N LEU A 147 1.95 2.23 -13.87
CA LEU A 147 2.77 3.35 -13.40
C LEU A 147 3.32 3.01 -12.02
N TYR A 148 4.63 2.99 -11.90
CA TYR A 148 5.36 2.88 -10.64
C TYR A 148 6.04 4.22 -10.37
N LEU A 149 5.84 4.74 -9.16
CA LEU A 149 6.39 6.01 -8.73
C LEU A 149 6.88 5.91 -7.29
N SER A 150 8.10 6.39 -7.05
CA SER A 150 8.70 6.46 -5.71
C SER A 150 9.73 7.58 -5.64
N VAL A 151 10.12 7.94 -4.42
CA VAL A 151 11.25 8.83 -4.16
C VAL A 151 12.35 8.00 -3.51
N THR A 152 13.59 8.24 -3.89
CA THR A 152 14.77 7.56 -3.36
C THR A 152 15.77 8.62 -2.90
N GLU A 153 16.42 8.41 -1.77
CA GLU A 153 17.55 9.24 -1.35
C GLU A 153 18.68 9.13 -2.38
N ARG A 154 19.27 10.26 -2.75
CA ARG A 154 20.51 10.25 -3.51
C ARG A 154 21.60 9.78 -2.55
N GLY A 155 22.17 8.61 -2.82
CA GLY A 155 23.33 8.15 -2.08
C GLY A 155 24.43 9.19 -2.20
N GLY A 156 24.78 9.81 -1.08
CA GLY A 156 26.05 10.55 -0.98
C GLY A 156 27.17 9.64 -1.48
N GLN A 157 28.15 10.24 -2.16
CA GLN A 157 29.38 9.56 -2.54
C GLN A 157 29.99 8.84 -1.34
#